data_AF-A0A429MRK3-F1
#
_entry.id   AF-A0A429MRK3-F1
#
_cell.length_a   1.000
_cell.length_b   1.000
_cell.length_c   1.000
_cell.angle_alpha   90.00
_cell.angle_beta   90.00
_cell.angle_gamma   90.00
#
_symmetry.space_group_name_H-M   'P 1'
#
loop_
_entity.id
_entity.type
_entity.pdbx_description
1 polymer ?
#
loop_
_entity_poly.entity_id
_entity_poly.type
_entity_poly.pdbx_seq_one_letter_code
_entity_poly.pdbx_strand_id
1 'polypeptide(L)'
;EEELDEFKQALKNQNSNEIQDEFGDCLFSLVNVGRKLGISSESSLLSTIHKFRSRFAFIEEQAIKQQRTLEDMTLSEMDELWNQAKRQLKSGEKPHAIQHKILEK
;
A
#
# COMPACT_ATOMS: atom_id res chain seq x y z
N GLU A 1 17.65 -4.57 -4.86
CA GLU A 1 17.15 -4.87 -6.21
C GLU A 1 17.12 -6.38 -6.44
N GLU A 2 18.11 -7.13 -5.94
CA GLU A 2 18.21 -8.61 -5.90
C GLU A 2 16.86 -9.37 -5.78
N GLU A 3 16.18 -9.33 -4.62
CA GLU A 3 14.93 -10.10 -4.40
C GLU A 3 13.82 -9.81 -5.44
N LEU A 4 13.71 -8.55 -5.90
CA LEU A 4 12.70 -8.18 -6.89
C LEU A 4 13.03 -8.75 -8.27
N ASP A 5 14.31 -8.95 -8.56
CA ASP A 5 14.74 -9.52 -9.83
C ASP A 5 14.62 -11.05 -9.83
N GLU A 6 14.86 -11.71 -8.70
CA GLU A 6 14.58 -13.14 -8.50
C GLU A 6 13.08 -13.43 -8.60
N PHE A 7 12.23 -12.62 -7.93
CA PHE A 7 10.78 -12.72 -8.06
C PHE A 7 10.28 -12.55 -9.51
N LYS A 8 10.85 -11.59 -10.27
CA LYS A 8 10.51 -11.41 -11.70
C LYS A 8 10.91 -12.63 -12.54
N GLN A 9 12.02 -13.27 -12.22
CA GLN A 9 12.46 -14.49 -12.91
C GLN A 9 11.53 -15.66 -12.60
N ALA A 10 11.14 -15.85 -11.34
CA ALA A 10 10.18 -16.86 -10.93
C ALA A 10 8.82 -16.69 -11.66
N LEU A 11 8.33 -15.44 -11.76
CA LEU A 11 7.12 -15.11 -12.54
C LEU A 11 7.26 -15.48 -14.02
N LYS A 12 8.40 -15.15 -14.64
CA LYS A 12 8.68 -15.46 -16.05
C LYS A 12 8.71 -16.97 -16.30
N ASN A 13 9.26 -17.72 -15.35
CA ASN A 13 9.38 -19.18 -15.42
C ASN A 13 8.08 -19.91 -15.02
N GLN A 14 7.06 -19.19 -14.54
CA GLN A 14 5.78 -19.73 -14.06
C GLN A 14 5.95 -20.83 -13.00
N ASN A 15 7.02 -20.75 -12.20
CA ASN A 15 7.29 -21.70 -11.14
C ASN A 15 6.59 -21.25 -9.86
N SER A 16 5.42 -21.81 -9.57
CA SER A 16 4.60 -21.39 -8.42
C SER A 16 5.32 -21.49 -7.07
N ASN A 17 6.23 -22.45 -6.89
CA ASN A 17 6.96 -22.60 -5.64
C ASN A 17 7.98 -21.45 -5.48
N GLU A 18 8.80 -21.21 -6.51
CA GLU A 18 9.74 -20.09 -6.51
C GLU A 18 9.00 -18.74 -6.38
N ILE A 19 7.87 -18.55 -7.07
CA ILE A 19 7.08 -17.32 -6.94
C ILE A 19 6.69 -17.06 -5.48
N GLN A 20 6.30 -18.09 -4.75
CA GLN A 20 5.93 -17.94 -3.34
C GLN A 20 7.14 -17.65 -2.45
N ASP A 21 8.26 -18.34 -2.67
CA ASP A 21 9.49 -18.17 -1.91
C ASP A 21 10.07 -16.76 -2.12
N GLU A 22 10.27 -16.35 -3.37
CA GLU A 22 10.82 -15.05 -3.75
C GLU A 22 9.92 -13.88 -3.33
N PHE A 23 8.59 -14.07 -3.35
CA PHE A 23 7.67 -13.08 -2.80
C PHE A 23 7.83 -12.91 -1.28
N GLY A 24 8.09 -14.01 -0.57
CA GLY A 24 8.41 -14.01 0.85
C GLY A 24 9.68 -13.21 1.14
N ASP A 25 10.73 -13.42 0.35
CA ASP A 25 12.01 -12.73 0.52
C ASP A 25 11.90 -11.23 0.20
N CYS A 26 11.10 -10.85 -0.80
CA CYS A 26 10.73 -9.45 -1.04
C CYS A 26 10.09 -8.79 0.20
N LEU A 27 9.11 -9.46 0.83
CA LEU A 27 8.45 -8.95 2.03
C LEU A 27 9.42 -8.86 3.21
N PHE A 28 10.24 -9.88 3.42
CA PHE A 28 11.24 -9.91 4.48
C PHE A 28 12.28 -8.80 4.33
N SER A 29 12.74 -8.55 3.11
CA SER A 29 13.65 -7.46 2.78
C SER A 29 13.04 -6.09 3.10
N LEU A 30 11.78 -5.84 2.75
CA LEU A 30 11.07 -4.61 3.13
C LEU A 30 10.92 -4.46 4.66
N VAL A 31 10.60 -5.55 5.37
CA VAL A 31 10.53 -5.53 6.83
C VAL A 31 11.88 -5.17 7.45
N ASN A 32 12.97 -5.74 6.92
CA ASN A 32 14.33 -5.43 7.37
C ASN A 32 14.76 -4.00 7.09
N VAL A 33 14.34 -3.41 5.97
CA VAL A 33 14.53 -1.97 5.71
C VAL A 33 13.85 -1.15 6.80
N GLY A 34 12.59 -1.45 7.13
CA GLY A 34 11.87 -0.79 8.23
C GLY A 34 12.64 -0.90 9.55
N ARG A 35 13.07 -2.11 9.90
CA ARG A 35 13.88 -2.37 11.11
C ARG A 35 15.16 -1.53 11.16
N LYS A 36 15.92 -1.46 10.05
CA LYS A 36 17.16 -0.66 9.96
C LYS A 36 16.91 0.84 10.11
N LEU A 37 15.75 1.32 9.67
CA LEU A 37 15.34 2.72 9.77
C LEU A 37 14.62 3.06 11.09
N GLY A 38 14.42 2.09 11.98
CA GLY A 38 13.64 2.28 13.22
C GLY A 38 12.14 2.45 12.98
N ILE A 39 11.63 2.04 11.82
CA ILE A 39 10.22 2.10 11.45
C ILE A 39 9.56 0.76 11.76
N SER A 40 8.42 0.79 12.46
CA SER A 40 7.58 -0.40 12.63
C SER A 40 6.86 -0.73 11.31
N SER A 41 7.29 -1.80 10.65
CA SER A 41 6.67 -2.30 9.42
C SER A 41 5.22 -2.73 9.65
N GLU A 42 4.92 -3.34 10.80
CA GLU A 42 3.54 -3.69 11.21
C GLU A 42 2.66 -2.44 11.31
N SER A 43 3.08 -1.43 12.08
CA SER A 43 2.29 -0.21 12.26
C SER A 43 2.13 0.56 10.94
N SER A 44 3.15 0.55 10.09
CA SER A 44 3.12 1.17 8.76
C SER A 44 2.12 0.48 7.83
N LEU A 45 2.10 -0.86 7.85
CA LEU A 45 1.15 -1.66 7.08
C LEU A 45 -0.28 -1.46 7.59
N LEU A 46 -0.50 -1.53 8.91
CA LEU A 46 -1.81 -1.27 9.53
C LEU A 46 -2.35 0.12 9.16
N SER A 47 -1.51 1.16 9.22
CA SER A 47 -1.89 2.51 8.79
C SER A 47 -2.31 2.55 7.31
N THR A 48 -1.61 1.81 6.45
CA THR A 48 -1.95 1.72 5.03
C THR A 48 -3.26 0.98 4.79
N ILE A 49 -3.51 -0.12 5.49
CA ILE A 49 -4.77 -0.87 5.46
C ILE A 49 -5.93 0.03 5.91
N HIS A 50 -5.77 0.78 7.01
CA HIS A 50 -6.78 1.73 7.48
C HIS A 50 -7.08 2.80 6.43
N LYS A 51 -6.06 3.40 5.81
CA LYS A 51 -6.25 4.37 4.71
C LYS A 51 -7.02 3.78 3.54
N PHE A 52 -6.69 2.55 3.14
CA PHE A 52 -7.39 1.87 2.04
C PHE A 52 -8.86 1.65 2.39
N ARG A 53 -9.13 1.09 3.58
CA ARG A 53 -10.50 0.83 4.06
C ARG A 53 -11.33 2.09 4.14
N SER A 54 -10.79 3.18 4.69
CA SER A 54 -11.51 4.46 4.79
C SER A 54 -11.82 5.07 3.42
N ARG A 55 -10.89 4.96 2.45
CA ARG A 55 -11.11 5.47 1.10
C ARG A 55 -12.10 4.62 0.32
N PHE A 56 -12.07 3.30 0.49
CA PHE A 56 -13.02 2.40 -0.14
C PHE A 56 -14.44 2.62 0.40
N ALA A 57 -14.60 2.77 1.72
CA ALA A 57 -15.88 3.11 2.34
C ALA A 57 -16.45 4.44 1.82
N PHE A 58 -15.58 5.43 1.56
CA PHE A 58 -16.01 6.67 0.90
C PHE A 58 -16.53 6.41 -0.52
N ILE A 59 -15.86 5.57 -1.31
CA ILE A 59 -16.33 5.22 -2.66
C ILE A 59 -17.71 4.55 -2.60
N GLU A 60 -17.90 3.59 -1.69
CA GLU A 60 -19.19 2.91 -1.46
C GLU A 60 -20.29 3.90 -1.10
N GLU A 61 -20.03 4.82 -0.17
CA GLU A 61 -20.98 5.86 0.23
C GLU A 61 -21.37 6.76 -0.94
N GLN A 62 -20.39 7.13 -1.77
CA GLN A 62 -20.63 7.97 -2.94
C GLN A 62 -21.40 7.25 -4.06
N ALA A 63 -21.20 5.94 -4.22
CA ALA A 63 -21.98 5.12 -5.14
C ALA A 63 -23.46 5.04 -4.69
N ILE A 64 -23.69 4.81 -3.38
CA ILE A 64 -25.04 4.78 -2.79
C ILE A 64 -25.75 6.13 -3.00
N LYS A 65 -25.07 7.26 -2.78
CA LYS A 65 -25.65 8.60 -3.02
C LYS A 65 -26.03 8.83 -4.48
N GLN A 66 -25.33 8.18 -5.41
CA GLN A 66 -25.62 8.22 -6.84
C GLN A 66 -26.67 7.18 -7.26
N GLN A 67 -27.21 6.39 -6.33
CA GLN A 67 -28.15 5.29 -6.60
C GLN A 67 -27.56 4.25 -7.57
N ARG A 68 -26.24 4.02 -7.47
CA ARG A 68 -25.50 3.02 -8.25
C ARG A 68 -24.86 1.99 -7.35
N THR A 69 -24.62 0.80 -7.88
CA THR A 69 -23.75 -0.20 -7.26
C THR A 69 -22.31 0.00 -7.72
N LEU A 70 -21.33 -0.60 -7.04
CA LEU A 70 -19.93 -0.52 -7.48
C LEU A 70 -19.73 -1.31 -8.79
N GLU A 71 -20.47 -2.40 -8.96
CA GLU A 71 -20.44 -3.24 -10.16
C GLU A 71 -20.86 -2.48 -11.41
N ASP A 72 -21.72 -1.46 -11.26
CA ASP A 72 -22.15 -0.57 -12.34
C ASP A 72 -21.14 0.55 -12.66
N MET A 73 -20.06 0.67 -11.87
CA MET A 73 -19.05 1.72 -12.05
C MET A 73 -17.86 1.21 -12.85
N THR A 74 -17.38 2.06 -13.75
CA THR A 74 -16.11 1.83 -14.44
C THR A 74 -14.92 2.07 -13.50
N LEU A 75 -13.79 1.45 -13.80
CA LEU A 75 -12.53 1.68 -13.07
C LEU A 75 -12.13 3.17 -13.06
N SER A 76 -12.45 3.92 -14.12
CA SER A 76 -12.19 5.36 -14.20
C SER A 76 -13.02 6.14 -13.19
N GLU A 77 -14.31 5.84 -13.08
CA GLU A 77 -15.20 6.49 -12.12
C GLU A 77 -14.81 6.15 -10.67
N MET A 78 -14.39 4.91 -10.42
CA MET A 78 -13.85 4.51 -9.11
C MET A 78 -12.54 5.24 -8.78
N ASP A 79 -11.63 5.44 -9.74
CA ASP A 79 -10.40 6.19 -9.52
C ASP A 79 -10.66 7.68 -9.25
N GLU A 80 -11.67 8.28 -9.91
CA GLU A 80 -12.10 9.63 -9.61
C GLU A 80 -12.59 9.78 -8.17
N LEU A 81 -13.45 8.86 -7.71
CA LEU A 81 -13.92 8.83 -6.32
C LEU A 81 -12.78 8.53 -5.34
N TRP A 82 -11.82 7.67 -5.70
CA TRP A 82 -10.62 7.40 -4.91
C TRP A 82 -9.77 8.67 -4.72
N ASN A 83 -9.59 9.45 -5.79
CA ASN A 83 -8.86 10.72 -5.72
C ASN A 83 -9.62 11.79 -4.94
N GLN A 84 -10.96 11.78 -4.97
CA GLN A 84 -11.79 12.59 -4.07
C GLN A 84 -11.60 12.16 -2.60
N ALA A 85 -11.63 10.86 -2.31
CA ALA A 85 -11.40 10.30 -0.98
C ALA A 85 -10.04 10.73 -0.41
N LYS A 86 -8.97 10.69 -1.21
CA LYS A 86 -7.64 11.19 -0.81
C LYS A 86 -7.65 12.65 -0.37
N ARG A 87 -8.46 13.51 -1.01
CA ARG A 87 -8.56 14.94 -0.69
C ARG A 87 -9.36 15.18 0.57
N GLN A 88 -10.48 14.47 0.75
CA GLN A 88 -11.39 14.66 1.88
C GLN A 88 -10.89 14.01 3.17
N LEU A 89 -10.30 12.82 3.07
CA LEU A 89 -9.83 12.03 4.20
C LEU A 89 -8.36 12.34 4.57
N LYS A 90 -7.88 13.56 4.31
CA LYS A 90 -6.61 14.02 4.85
C LYS A 90 -6.73 14.18 6.38
N SER A 91 -6.72 13.08 7.12
CA SER A 91 -6.64 13.08 8.57
C SER A 91 -5.19 12.84 9.02
N GLY A 92 -4.55 13.90 9.53
CA GLY A 92 -3.49 13.77 10.54
C GLY A 92 -2.15 13.17 10.10
N GLU A 93 -1.65 13.47 8.90
CA GLU A 93 -0.20 13.40 8.65
C GLU A 93 0.51 14.46 9.50
N LYS A 94 0.71 14.19 10.80
CA LYS A 94 1.96 14.70 11.38
C LYS A 94 3.05 13.99 10.58
N PRO A 95 4.03 14.72 10.01
CA PRO A 95 5.25 14.07 9.59
C PRO A 95 5.69 13.24 10.79
N HIS A 96 5.85 11.93 10.63
CA HIS A 96 6.71 11.22 11.55
C HIS A 96 8.03 11.96 11.36
N ALA A 97 8.36 12.84 12.31
CA ALA A 97 9.61 13.52 12.33
C ALA A 97 10.62 12.38 12.46
N ILE A 98 11.13 11.91 11.32
CA ILE A 98 12.37 11.17 11.29
C ILE A 98 13.32 12.16 11.95
N GLN A 99 13.61 11.90 13.21
CA GLN A 99 14.53 12.70 13.99
C GLN A 99 15.77 12.85 13.12
N HIS A 100 16.01 14.10 12.72
CA HIS A 100 17.29 14.59 12.25
C HIS A 100 18.39 14.04 13.15
N LYS A 101 18.99 12.89 12.80
CA LYS A 101 20.23 12.41 13.44
C LYS A 101 20.98 11.27 12.76
N ILE A 102 20.74 10.97 11.48
CA ILE A 102 21.61 10.03 10.75
C ILE A 102 21.95 10.58 9.36
N LEU A 103 22.59 11.75 9.33
CA LEU A 103 23.39 12.21 8.19
C LEU A 103 24.62 13.04 8.62
N GLU A 104 25.06 12.87 9.87
CA GLU A 104 26.38 13.37 10.31
C GLU A 104 27.09 12.29 11.12
N LYS A 105 27.72 11.36 10.40
CA LYS A 105 29.06 10.79 10.64
C LYS A 105 29.32 9.62 9.70
#